data_AF-A0A7J9D933-F1
#
_entry.id   AF-A0A7J9D933-F1
#
_cell.length_a   1.000
_cell.length_b   1.000
_cell.length_c   1.000
_cell.angle_alpha   90.00
_cell.angle_beta   90.00
_cell.angle_gamma   90.00
#
_symmetry.space_group_name_H-M   'P 1'
#
loop_
_entity.id
_entity.type
_entity.pdbx_description
1 polymer ?
#
loop_
_entity_poly.entity_id
_entity_poly.type
_entity_poly.pdbx_seq_one_letter_code
_entity_poly.pdbx_strand_id
1 'polypeptide(L)'
;QVEDLQKKLLEKDELLKSAELSKNQINDVRAELGKLKRDAAVKDSLIKSIQLQLSDAKIKLADKQAALEKTQWEAMTSKQKVEELQNNIDSMQGEFSSFMLLLNGLTKNNPTTHADDYDLEPYPLDPLPCMDDVNDEELQKMEEARQAYVAAVAATKEKQDEESLAAAASARFHVLLNVSCSKLSDLSLKHSAQAH
;
A
#
# COMPACT_ATOMS: atom_id res chain seq x y z
N GLN A 1 68.20 -42.21 76.84
CA GLN A 1 67.16 -41.15 76.82
C GLN A 1 67.54 -39.98 75.91
N VAL A 2 68.76 -39.43 76.01
CA VAL A 2 69.19 -38.27 75.20
C VAL A 2 69.27 -38.58 73.69
N GLU A 3 69.83 -39.72 73.30
CA GLU A 3 69.95 -40.10 71.89
C GLU A 3 68.60 -40.29 71.19
N ASP A 4 67.62 -40.90 71.88
CA ASP A 4 66.26 -41.08 71.35
C ASP A 4 65.56 -39.72 71.14
N LEU A 5 65.79 -38.77 72.05
CA LEU A 5 65.28 -37.40 71.91
C LEU A 5 65.94 -36.66 70.74
N GLN A 6 67.25 -36.81 70.53
CA GLN A 6 67.96 -36.22 69.40
C GLN A 6 67.47 -36.78 68.05
N LYS A 7 67.26 -38.10 67.96
CA LYS A 7 66.70 -38.73 66.76
C LYS A 7 65.30 -38.19 66.45
N LYS A 8 64.43 -38.10 67.46
CA LYS A 8 63.08 -37.51 67.31
C LYS A 8 63.11 -36.05 66.89
N LEU A 9 64.08 -35.27 67.37
CA LEU A 9 64.23 -33.87 66.97
C LEU A 9 64.54 -33.76 65.48
N LEU A 10 65.50 -34.56 64.98
CA LEU A 10 65.88 -34.59 63.56
C LEU A 10 64.71 -35.01 62.67
N GLU A 11 63.95 -36.05 63.07
CA GLU A 11 62.74 -36.46 62.34
C GLU A 11 61.70 -35.33 62.27
N LYS A 12 61.52 -34.56 63.36
CA LYS A 12 60.59 -33.43 63.39
C LYS A 12 61.07 -32.25 62.53
N ASP A 13 62.37 -31.97 62.47
CA ASP A 13 62.93 -30.91 61.63
C ASP A 13 62.76 -31.24 60.13
N GLU A 14 62.97 -32.51 59.73
CA GLU A 14 62.73 -32.93 58.35
C GLU A 14 61.24 -32.90 57.96
N LEU A 15 60.35 -33.29 58.89
CA LEU A 15 58.91 -33.10 58.71
C LEU A 15 58.53 -31.62 58.59
N LEU A 16 59.16 -30.73 59.37
CA LEU A 16 58.92 -29.30 59.31
C LEU A 16 59.33 -28.73 57.95
N LYS A 17 60.52 -29.06 57.45
CA LYS A 17 60.98 -28.67 56.10
C LYS A 17 60.04 -29.16 55.01
N SER A 18 59.58 -30.41 55.12
CA SER A 18 58.62 -31.00 54.17
C SER A 18 57.27 -30.27 54.19
N ALA A 19 56.79 -29.90 55.38
CA ALA A 19 55.57 -29.13 55.54
C ALA A 19 55.69 -27.70 54.97
N GLU A 20 56.83 -27.05 55.14
CA GLU A 20 57.11 -25.74 54.55
C GLU A 20 57.13 -25.78 53.01
N LEU A 21 57.78 -26.79 52.43
CA LEU A 21 57.76 -27.02 50.98
C LEU A 21 56.34 -27.26 50.46
N SER A 22 55.57 -28.10 51.15
CA SER A 22 54.17 -28.37 50.80
C SER A 22 53.32 -27.09 50.88
N LYS A 23 53.52 -26.27 51.91
CA LYS A 23 52.83 -24.98 52.06
C LYS A 23 53.11 -24.04 50.89
N ASN A 24 54.36 -23.97 50.43
CA ASN A 24 54.72 -23.15 49.27
C ASN A 24 54.02 -23.64 47.99
N GLN A 25 54.04 -24.95 47.74
CA GLN A 25 53.30 -25.55 46.61
C GLN A 25 51.80 -25.25 46.67
N ILE A 26 51.18 -25.32 47.84
CA ILE A 26 49.76 -24.99 48.02
C ILE A 26 49.48 -23.52 47.69
N ASN A 27 50.39 -22.61 48.06
CA ASN A 27 50.25 -21.19 47.73
C ASN A 27 50.34 -20.95 46.22
N ASP A 28 51.26 -21.63 45.52
CA ASP A 28 51.40 -21.54 44.07
C ASP A 28 50.14 -22.06 43.36
N VAL A 29 49.65 -23.24 43.74
CA VAL A 29 48.39 -23.81 43.22
C VAL A 29 47.20 -22.88 43.47
N ARG A 30 47.14 -22.22 44.63
CA ARG A 30 46.07 -21.26 44.94
C ARG A 30 46.13 -20.04 44.03
N ALA A 31 47.33 -19.55 43.73
CA ALA A 31 47.52 -18.43 42.81
C ALA A 31 47.09 -18.79 41.38
N GLU A 32 47.46 -19.97 40.88
CA GLU A 32 47.03 -20.48 39.59
C GLU A 32 45.52 -20.68 39.51
N LEU A 33 44.91 -21.25 40.55
CA LEU A 33 43.45 -21.41 40.64
C LEU A 33 42.73 -20.06 40.57
N GLY A 34 43.27 -19.04 41.26
CA GLY A 34 42.75 -17.67 41.20
C GLY A 34 42.80 -17.06 39.79
N LYS A 35 43.89 -17.34 39.05
CA LYS A 35 44.02 -16.93 37.64
C LYS A 35 43.00 -17.66 36.76
N LEU A 36 42.90 -18.99 36.90
CA LEU A 36 41.98 -19.81 36.12
C LEU A 36 40.51 -19.38 36.33
N LYS A 37 40.14 -19.04 37.57
CA LYS A 37 38.80 -18.54 37.90
C LYS A 37 38.49 -17.20 37.22
N ARG A 38 39.47 -16.28 37.16
CA ARG A 38 39.33 -15.01 36.43
C ARG A 38 39.18 -15.24 34.93
N ASP A 39 40.01 -16.11 34.36
CA ASP A 39 39.95 -16.45 32.93
C ASP A 39 38.62 -17.10 32.56
N ALA A 40 38.08 -17.97 33.42
CA ALA A 40 36.75 -18.55 33.26
C ALA A 40 35.65 -17.47 33.25
N ALA A 41 35.69 -16.52 34.20
CA ALA A 41 34.71 -15.43 34.26
C ALA A 41 34.74 -14.51 33.02
N VAL A 42 35.94 -14.24 32.46
CA VAL A 42 36.09 -13.48 31.21
C VAL A 42 35.48 -14.25 30.04
N LYS A 43 35.78 -15.55 29.92
CA LYS A 43 35.23 -16.41 28.86
C LYS A 43 33.70 -16.50 28.95
N ASP A 44 33.15 -16.66 30.14
CA ASP A 44 31.70 -16.67 30.35
C ASP A 44 31.04 -15.36 29.92
N SER A 45 31.69 -14.23 30.21
CA SER A 45 31.21 -12.90 29.79
C SER A 45 31.25 -12.76 28.27
N LEU A 46 32.31 -13.25 27.62
CA LEU A 46 32.42 -13.27 26.16
C LEU A 46 31.34 -14.14 25.52
N ILE A 47 31.09 -15.34 26.06
CA ILE A 47 30.03 -16.24 25.58
C ILE A 47 28.67 -15.54 25.64
N LYS A 48 28.35 -14.88 26.76
CA LYS A 48 27.10 -14.12 26.91
C LYS A 48 27.00 -12.98 25.89
N SER A 49 28.09 -12.26 25.66
CA SER A 49 28.14 -11.19 24.64
C SER A 49 27.88 -11.73 23.24
N ILE A 50 28.53 -12.83 22.85
CA ILE A 50 28.34 -13.47 21.54
C ILE A 50 26.90 -13.98 21.40
N GLN A 51 26.33 -14.59 22.44
CA GLN A 51 24.93 -15.04 22.43
C GLN A 51 23.95 -13.88 22.22
N LEU A 52 24.19 -12.74 22.86
CA LEU A 52 23.37 -11.55 22.68
C LEU A 52 23.46 -11.01 21.25
N GLN A 53 24.68 -10.89 20.70
CA GLN A 53 24.89 -10.47 19.30
C GLN A 53 24.24 -11.42 18.30
N LEU A 54 24.33 -12.73 18.54
CA LEU A 54 23.67 -13.74 17.71
C LEU A 54 22.14 -13.60 17.75
N SER A 55 21.58 -13.31 18.92
CA SER A 55 20.14 -13.07 19.07
C SER A 55 19.69 -11.84 18.29
N ASP A 56 20.41 -10.73 18.41
CA ASP A 56 20.13 -9.49 17.66
C ASP A 56 20.21 -9.72 16.14
N ALA A 57 21.24 -10.44 15.68
CA ALA A 57 21.39 -10.80 14.27
C ALA A 57 20.23 -11.67 13.76
N LYS A 58 19.73 -12.61 14.58
CA LYS A 58 18.56 -13.44 14.23
C LYS A 58 17.29 -12.61 14.07
N ILE A 59 17.05 -11.65 14.97
CA ILE A 59 15.89 -10.75 14.88
C ILE A 59 15.96 -9.92 13.60
N LYS A 60 17.11 -9.28 13.34
CA LYS A 60 17.32 -8.50 12.11
C LYS A 60 17.13 -9.34 10.85
N LEU A 61 17.58 -10.60 10.86
CA LEU A 61 17.38 -11.49 9.72
C LEU A 61 15.90 -11.81 9.50
N ALA A 62 15.14 -12.07 10.57
CA ALA A 62 13.70 -12.28 10.49
C ALA A 62 12.96 -11.05 9.95
N ASP A 63 13.32 -9.85 10.39
CA ASP A 63 12.74 -8.60 9.89
C ASP A 63 13.02 -8.40 8.39
N LYS A 64 14.26 -8.72 7.95
CA LYS A 64 14.62 -8.66 6.52
C LYS A 64 13.85 -9.69 5.69
N GLN A 65 13.64 -10.89 6.22
CA GLN A 65 12.85 -11.93 5.57
C GLN A 65 11.39 -11.49 5.42
N ALA A 66 10.79 -10.95 6.47
CA ALA A 66 9.41 -10.43 6.41
C ALA A 66 9.27 -9.28 5.41
N ALA A 67 10.25 -8.36 5.35
CA ALA A 67 10.25 -7.28 4.38
C ALA A 67 10.37 -7.80 2.93
N LEU A 68 11.19 -8.82 2.70
CA LEU A 68 11.35 -9.46 1.39
C LEU A 68 10.06 -10.17 0.94
N GLU A 69 9.42 -10.93 1.83
CA GLU A 69 8.15 -11.61 1.51
C GLU A 69 7.05 -10.61 1.18
N LYS A 70 6.98 -9.50 1.92
CA LYS A 70 6.05 -8.40 1.62
C LYS A 70 6.29 -7.82 0.24
N THR A 71 7.52 -7.43 -0.09
CA THR A 71 7.82 -6.84 -1.41
C THR A 71 7.59 -7.82 -2.54
N GLN A 72 7.86 -9.11 -2.34
CA GLN A 72 7.54 -10.16 -3.30
C GLN A 72 6.03 -10.28 -3.53
N TRP A 73 5.24 -10.27 -2.46
CA TRP A 73 3.78 -10.31 -2.56
C TRP A 73 3.21 -9.06 -3.26
N GLU A 74 3.72 -7.87 -2.94
CA GLU A 74 3.39 -6.61 -3.62
C GLU A 74 3.75 -6.66 -5.11
N ALA A 75 4.92 -7.20 -5.47
CA ALA A 75 5.33 -7.35 -6.87
C ALA A 75 4.43 -8.34 -7.62
N MET A 76 4.08 -9.48 -7.03
CA MET A 76 3.20 -10.49 -7.63
C MET A 76 1.79 -9.96 -7.85
N THR A 77 1.22 -9.28 -6.84
CA THR A 77 -0.12 -8.68 -6.96
C THR A 77 -0.13 -7.50 -7.92
N SER A 78 0.93 -6.68 -7.95
CA SER A 78 1.08 -5.62 -8.96
C SER A 78 1.17 -6.19 -10.37
N LYS A 79 1.95 -7.25 -10.58
CA LYS A 79 2.07 -7.91 -11.88
C LYS A 79 0.72 -8.43 -12.36
N GLN A 80 -0.05 -9.09 -11.49
CA GLN A 80 -1.38 -9.58 -11.81
C GLN A 80 -2.33 -8.44 -12.23
N LYS A 81 -2.32 -7.31 -11.52
CA LYS A 81 -3.13 -6.13 -11.88
C LYS A 81 -2.74 -5.56 -13.25
N VAL A 82 -1.44 -5.55 -13.57
CA VAL A 82 -0.96 -5.11 -14.89
C VAL A 82 -1.46 -6.05 -16.00
N GLU A 83 -1.41 -7.36 -15.78
CA GLU A 83 -1.95 -8.34 -16.73
C GLU A 83 -3.47 -8.18 -16.93
N GLU A 84 -4.22 -7.94 -15.85
CA GLU A 84 -5.66 -7.66 -15.93
C GLU A 84 -5.97 -6.39 -16.72
N LEU A 85 -5.25 -5.30 -16.45
CA LEU A 85 -5.40 -4.04 -17.18
C LEU A 85 -5.05 -4.21 -18.67
N GLN A 86 -4.00 -4.96 -19.00
CA GLN A 86 -3.63 -5.23 -20.39
C GLN A 86 -4.74 -5.99 -21.13
N ASN A 87 -5.31 -7.03 -20.51
CA ASN A 87 -6.42 -7.78 -21.11
C ASN A 87 -7.65 -6.89 -21.36
N ASN A 88 -7.95 -5.97 -20.44
CA ASN A 88 -9.05 -5.01 -20.61
C ASN A 88 -8.80 -4.04 -21.77
N ILE A 89 -7.55 -3.55 -21.93
CA ILE A 89 -7.16 -2.71 -23.06
C ILE A 89 -7.32 -3.46 -24.38
N ASP A 90 -6.84 -4.70 -24.46
CA ASP A 90 -6.92 -5.52 -25.67
C ASP A 90 -8.39 -5.79 -26.05
N SER A 91 -9.26 -6.05 -25.07
CA SER A 91 -10.71 -6.20 -25.27
C SER A 91 -11.34 -4.92 -25.81
N MET A 92 -11.12 -3.77 -25.15
CA MET A 92 -11.65 -2.48 -25.57
C MET A 92 -11.16 -2.08 -26.97
N GLN A 93 -9.91 -2.41 -27.32
CA GLN A 93 -9.38 -2.15 -28.65
C GLN A 93 -10.13 -2.96 -29.73
N GLY A 94 -10.47 -4.21 -29.43
CA GLY A 94 -11.31 -5.06 -30.29
C GLY A 94 -12.72 -4.48 -30.47
N GLU A 95 -13.36 -4.08 -29.36
CA GLU A 95 -14.68 -3.44 -29.38
C GLU A 95 -14.68 -2.12 -30.16
N PHE A 96 -13.68 -1.26 -29.94
CA PHE A 96 -13.50 -0.01 -30.66
C PHE A 96 -13.28 -0.23 -32.15
N SER A 97 -12.52 -1.28 -32.53
CA SER A 97 -12.31 -1.65 -33.93
C SER A 97 -13.63 -2.08 -34.59
N SER A 98 -14.46 -2.87 -33.90
CA SER A 98 -15.79 -3.26 -34.36
C SER A 98 -16.70 -2.03 -34.54
N PHE A 99 -16.71 -1.13 -33.56
CA PHE A 99 -17.48 0.10 -33.60
C PHE A 99 -17.07 1.02 -34.76
N MET A 100 -15.76 1.21 -34.98
CA MET A 100 -15.23 1.99 -36.11
C MET A 100 -15.60 1.38 -37.46
N LEU A 101 -15.63 0.04 -37.56
CA LEU A 101 -16.01 -0.66 -38.78
C LEU A 101 -17.50 -0.43 -39.11
N LEU A 102 -18.37 -0.43 -38.10
CA LEU A 102 -19.78 -0.05 -38.23
C LEU A 102 -19.93 1.40 -38.72
N LEU A 103 -19.25 2.35 -38.09
CA LEU A 103 -19.29 3.76 -38.50
C LEU A 103 -18.82 3.97 -39.95
N ASN A 104 -17.71 3.33 -40.34
CA ASN A 104 -17.19 3.41 -41.70
C ASN A 104 -18.13 2.77 -42.75
N GLY A 105 -18.83 1.70 -42.36
CA GLY A 105 -19.90 1.12 -43.16
C GLY A 105 -21.03 2.10 -43.39
N LEU A 106 -21.45 2.84 -42.36
CA LEU A 106 -22.50 3.86 -42.47
C LEU A 106 -22.09 5.04 -43.36
N THR A 107 -20.86 5.57 -43.24
CA THR A 107 -20.39 6.68 -44.07
C THR A 107 -20.17 6.32 -45.55
N LYS A 108 -19.84 5.06 -45.86
CA LYS A 108 -19.73 4.57 -47.25
C LYS A 108 -21.07 4.47 -47.97
N ASN A 109 -22.18 4.51 -47.24
CA ASN A 109 -23.52 4.38 -47.80
C ASN A 109 -24.17 5.74 -48.10
N ASN A 110 -23.43 6.85 -48.02
CA ASN A 110 -23.90 8.11 -48.62
C ASN A 110 -23.94 7.89 -50.14
N PRO A 111 -25.12 7.82 -50.77
CA PRO A 111 -25.18 7.63 -52.19
C PRO A 111 -24.60 8.90 -52.81
N THR A 112 -23.51 8.72 -53.56
CA THR A 112 -23.11 9.70 -54.57
C THR A 112 -24.11 9.54 -55.71
N THR A 113 -25.35 9.96 -55.50
CA THR A 113 -26.37 10.03 -56.55
C THR A 113 -26.57 11.48 -56.90
N HIS A 114 -26.05 11.81 -58.08
CA HIS A 114 -26.63 12.71 -59.05
C HIS A 114 -26.93 14.14 -58.61
N ALA A 115 -26.15 15.05 -59.20
CA ALA A 115 -26.70 16.32 -59.65
C ALA A 115 -27.91 16.02 -60.54
N ASP A 116 -29.11 16.16 -59.98
CA ASP A 116 -30.32 16.62 -60.66
C ASP A 116 -31.36 16.96 -59.58
N ASP A 117 -31.54 18.27 -59.42
CA ASP A 117 -32.84 18.94 -59.26
C ASP A 117 -33.86 18.26 -58.33
N TYR A 118 -33.65 18.42 -57.02
CA TYR A 118 -34.76 18.41 -56.07
C TYR A 118 -34.66 19.69 -55.25
N ASP A 119 -35.55 20.64 -55.56
CA ASP A 119 -36.01 21.66 -54.61
C ASP A 119 -36.65 20.93 -53.41
N LEU A 120 -35.80 20.48 -52.50
CA LEU A 120 -36.20 20.18 -51.14
C LEU A 120 -36.16 21.50 -50.40
N GLU A 121 -37.35 22.08 -50.20
CA GLU A 121 -37.58 23.06 -49.15
C GLU A 121 -36.74 22.67 -47.93
N PRO A 122 -35.95 23.60 -47.35
CA PRO A 122 -35.16 23.30 -46.17
C PRO A 122 -36.10 22.75 -45.12
N TYR A 123 -35.97 21.44 -44.82
CA TYR A 123 -36.64 20.86 -43.67
C TYR A 123 -36.27 21.75 -42.49
N PRO A 124 -37.22 22.35 -41.76
CA PRO A 124 -36.89 23.19 -40.63
C PRO A 124 -36.09 22.31 -39.68
N LEU A 125 -34.78 22.54 -39.61
CA LEU A 125 -34.02 22.13 -38.46
C LEU A 125 -34.66 22.91 -37.32
N ASP A 126 -35.46 22.23 -36.52
CA ASP A 126 -35.91 22.75 -35.23
C ASP A 126 -34.66 23.36 -34.59
N PRO A 127 -34.65 24.69 -34.34
CA PRO A 127 -33.56 25.31 -33.63
C PRO A 127 -33.36 24.50 -32.36
N LEU A 128 -32.13 24.04 -32.12
CA LEU A 128 -31.73 23.56 -30.80
C LEU A 128 -32.30 24.58 -29.81
N PRO A 129 -33.14 24.15 -28.84
CA PRO A 129 -33.71 25.08 -27.88
C PRO A 129 -32.58 25.94 -27.33
N CYS A 130 -32.65 27.23 -27.63
CA CYS A 130 -31.72 28.20 -27.11
C CYS A 130 -31.87 28.12 -25.59
N MET A 131 -30.76 27.91 -24.88
CA MET A 131 -30.71 27.74 -23.42
C MET A 131 -31.11 29.02 -22.65
N ASP A 132 -31.77 29.98 -23.31
CA ASP A 132 -32.12 31.30 -22.80
C ASP A 132 -33.35 31.30 -21.86
N ASP A 133 -33.99 30.15 -21.62
CA ASP A 133 -35.18 30.04 -20.74
C ASP A 133 -34.89 29.28 -19.43
N VAL A 134 -33.62 29.13 -19.04
CA VAL A 134 -33.27 28.65 -17.68
C VAL A 134 -33.22 29.87 -16.75
N ASN A 135 -34.19 29.98 -15.85
CA ASN A 135 -34.23 31.05 -14.85
C ASN A 135 -32.92 31.08 -14.03
N ASP A 136 -32.41 32.27 -13.68
CA ASP A 136 -31.14 32.44 -12.95
C ASP A 136 -31.06 31.62 -11.65
N GLU A 137 -32.20 31.42 -10.99
CA GLU A 137 -32.29 30.60 -9.77
C GLU A 137 -32.08 29.09 -10.03
N GLU A 138 -32.50 28.59 -11.20
CA GLU A 138 -32.31 27.20 -11.60
C GLU A 138 -30.87 26.95 -12.07
N LEU A 139 -30.28 27.93 -12.76
CA LEU A 139 -28.87 27.94 -13.11
C LEU A 139 -27.98 27.90 -11.85
N GLN A 140 -28.33 28.71 -10.84
CA GLN A 140 -27.64 28.75 -9.55
C GLN A 140 -27.73 27.39 -8.81
N LYS A 141 -28.92 26.77 -8.76
CA LYS A 141 -29.10 25.44 -8.14
C LYS A 141 -28.31 24.34 -8.84
N MET A 142 -28.21 24.39 -10.17
CA MET A 142 -27.42 23.43 -10.94
C MET A 142 -25.91 23.60 -10.66
N GLU A 143 -25.44 24.84 -10.56
CA GLU A 143 -24.05 25.13 -10.23
C GLU A 143 -23.70 24.75 -8.77
N GLU A 144 -24.60 24.98 -7.82
CA GLU A 144 -24.45 24.52 -6.43
C GLU A 144 -24.35 23.00 -6.33
N ALA A 145 -25.21 22.27 -7.06
CA ALA A 145 -25.16 20.81 -7.12
C ALA A 145 -23.83 20.32 -7.71
N ARG A 146 -23.31 21.00 -8.74
CA ARG A 146 -22.00 20.71 -9.34
C ARG A 146 -20.86 20.93 -8.34
N GLN A 147 -20.88 22.06 -7.62
CA GLN A 147 -19.88 22.39 -6.62
C GLN A 147 -19.90 21.40 -5.45
N ALA A 148 -21.09 21.01 -4.98
CA ALA A 148 -21.26 20.01 -3.93
C ALA A 148 -20.69 18.64 -4.34
N TYR A 149 -20.89 18.21 -5.59
CA TYR A 149 -20.29 16.98 -6.11
C TYR A 149 -18.75 17.07 -6.16
N VAL A 150 -18.20 18.18 -6.62
CA VAL A 150 -16.74 18.40 -6.65
C VAL A 150 -16.14 18.36 -5.24
N ALA A 151 -16.80 19.01 -4.27
CA ALA A 151 -16.39 18.99 -2.87
C ALA A 151 -16.46 17.58 -2.25
N ALA A 152 -17.52 16.83 -2.53
CA ALA A 152 -17.67 15.46 -2.07
C ALA A 152 -16.57 14.54 -2.64
N VAL A 153 -16.25 14.67 -3.94
CA VAL A 153 -15.16 13.92 -4.58
C VAL A 153 -13.80 14.28 -3.98
N ALA A 154 -13.58 15.55 -3.62
CA ALA A 154 -12.36 15.97 -2.93
C ALA A 154 -12.27 15.35 -1.52
N ALA A 155 -13.38 15.34 -0.77
CA ALA A 155 -13.45 14.72 0.56
C ALA A 155 -13.22 13.20 0.51
N THR A 156 -13.75 12.50 -0.49
CA THR A 156 -13.47 11.07 -0.71
C THR A 156 -11.98 10.82 -0.95
N LYS A 157 -11.30 11.70 -1.68
CA LYS A 157 -9.86 11.58 -1.95
C LYS A 157 -9.00 11.79 -0.69
N GLU A 158 -9.45 12.62 0.24
CA GLU A 158 -8.75 12.90 1.50
C GLU A 158 -8.98 11.81 2.56
N LYS A 159 -10.24 11.41 2.76
CA LYS A 159 -10.63 10.53 3.88
C LYS A 159 -10.68 9.04 3.50
N GLN A 160 -10.98 8.73 2.24
CA GLN A 160 -11.14 7.36 1.71
C GLN A 160 -12.04 6.45 2.57
N ASP A 161 -13.02 7.02 3.26
CA ASP A 161 -14.00 6.30 4.08
C ASP A 161 -15.30 6.04 3.30
N GLU A 162 -16.06 5.04 3.77
CA GLU A 162 -17.30 4.58 3.13
C GLU A 162 -18.38 5.66 3.11
N GLU A 163 -18.41 6.51 4.16
CA GLU A 163 -19.34 7.63 4.26
C GLU A 163 -19.05 8.72 3.21
N SER A 164 -17.79 9.09 2.97
CA SER A 164 -17.45 10.04 1.90
C SER A 164 -17.65 9.47 0.51
N LEU A 165 -17.53 8.15 0.32
CA LEU A 165 -17.84 7.49 -0.95
C LEU A 165 -19.36 7.52 -1.23
N ALA A 166 -20.18 7.23 -0.22
CA ALA A 166 -21.65 7.30 -0.32
C ALA A 166 -22.15 8.73 -0.58
N ALA A 167 -21.52 9.73 0.05
CA ALA A 167 -21.81 11.14 -0.18
C ALA A 167 -21.48 11.58 -1.62
N ALA A 168 -20.32 11.17 -2.16
CA ALA A 168 -19.95 11.46 -3.55
C ALA A 168 -20.87 10.77 -4.57
N ALA A 169 -21.28 9.53 -4.31
CA ALA A 169 -22.24 8.82 -5.15
C ALA A 169 -23.61 9.53 -5.16
N SER A 170 -24.10 9.95 -4.00
CA SER A 170 -25.37 10.67 -3.87
C SER A 170 -25.32 12.04 -4.59
N ALA A 171 -24.24 12.80 -4.41
CA ALA A 171 -24.05 14.07 -5.11
C ALA A 171 -23.96 13.91 -6.63
N ARG A 172 -23.37 12.81 -7.12
CA ARG A 172 -23.35 12.47 -8.56
C ARG A 172 -24.77 12.27 -9.11
N PHE A 173 -25.62 11.56 -8.36
CA PHE A 173 -27.03 11.36 -8.74
C PHE A 173 -27.79 12.69 -8.82
N HIS A 174 -27.57 13.61 -7.88
CA HIS A 174 -28.21 14.94 -7.90
C HIS A 174 -27.82 15.77 -9.14
N VAL A 175 -26.55 15.76 -9.54
CA VAL A 175 -26.11 16.45 -10.76
C VAL A 175 -26.75 15.83 -12.01
N LEU A 176 -26.78 14.49 -12.10
CA LEU A 176 -27.39 13.79 -13.24
C LEU A 176 -28.91 14.00 -13.34
N LEU A 177 -29.60 14.08 -12.21
CA LEU A 177 -31.04 14.35 -12.17
C LEU A 177 -31.36 15.78 -12.62
N ASN A 178 -30.58 16.77 -12.20
CA ASN A 178 -30.77 18.17 -12.62
C ASN A 178 -30.55 18.35 -14.13
N VAL A 179 -29.57 17.64 -14.70
CA VAL A 179 -29.33 17.60 -16.16
C VAL A 179 -30.47 16.90 -16.94
N SER A 180 -31.26 16.08 -16.26
CA SER A 180 -32.38 15.33 -16.85
C SER A 180 -33.73 16.02 -16.67
N CYS A 181 -33.95 16.75 -15.57
CA CYS A 181 -35.16 17.53 -15.33
C CYS A 181 -35.28 18.73 -16.27
N SER A 182 -34.17 19.42 -16.58
CA SER A 182 -34.16 20.48 -17.59
C SER A 182 -34.60 19.99 -18.98
N LYS A 183 -34.39 18.71 -19.30
CA LYS A 183 -34.85 18.10 -20.55
C LYS A 183 -36.35 17.75 -20.54
N LEU A 184 -36.98 17.58 -19.37
CA LEU A 184 -38.38 17.15 -19.25
C LEU A 184 -39.34 18.33 -19.16
N SER A 185 -38.93 19.45 -18.56
CA SER A 185 -39.68 20.72 -18.60
C SER A 185 -39.88 21.22 -20.04
N ASP A 186 -38.87 21.07 -20.89
CA ASP A 186 -38.92 21.42 -22.32
C ASP A 186 -39.89 20.57 -23.14
N LEU A 187 -40.04 19.27 -22.83
CA LEU A 187 -41.03 18.42 -23.50
C LEU A 187 -42.48 18.78 -23.08
N SER A 188 -42.69 19.21 -21.83
CA SER A 188 -44.02 19.56 -21.33
C SER A 188 -44.55 20.87 -21.91
N LEU A 189 -43.69 21.86 -22.17
CA LEU A 189 -44.12 23.11 -22.80
C LEU A 189 -44.48 22.90 -24.28
N LYS A 190 -43.67 22.12 -25.02
CA LYS A 190 -43.91 21.81 -26.44
C LYS A 190 -45.23 21.06 -26.68
N HIS A 191 -45.63 20.16 -25.79
CA HIS A 191 -46.93 19.48 -25.90
C HIS A 191 -48.15 20.36 -25.58
N SER A 192 -48.01 21.40 -24.75
CA SER A 192 -49.13 22.32 -24.46
C SER A 192 -49.38 23.33 -25.59
N ALA A 193 -48.33 23.72 -26.32
CA ALA A 193 -48.43 24.67 -27.43
C ALA A 193 -49.01 24.06 -28.72
N GLN A 194 -49.15 22.73 -28.78
CA GLN A 194 -49.66 21.99 -29.94
C GLN A 194 -51.14 21.57 -29.78
N ALA A 195 -51.79 21.99 -28.68
CA ALA A 195 -53.16 21.62 -28.33
C ALA A 195 -54.18 22.78 -28.41
N HIS A 196 -53.85 23.90 -29.08
CA HIS A 196 -54.78 24.99 -29.38
C HIS A 196 -54.78 25.38 -30.85
#